data_AF-A0A0V1AIA8-F1
#
_entry.id   AF-A0A0V1AIA8-F1
#
_cell.length_a   1.000
_cell.length_b   1.000
_cell.length_c   1.000
_cell.angle_alpha   90.00
_cell.angle_beta   90.00
_cell.angle_gamma   90.00
#
_symmetry.space_group_name_H-M   'P 1'
#
loop_
_entity.id
_entity.type
_entity.pdbx_description
1 polymer ?
#
loop_
_entity_poly.entity_id
_entity_poly.type
_entity_poly.pdbx_seq_one_letter_code
_entity_poly.pdbx_strand_id
1 'polypeptide(L)' 'LPPEASAQGQTWQEVLPGLSMIVAERALVQVSVEDITRMELHGFADASGKVYGAVVYLRLTHSDGRVEVRLVVATSRS' A
#
# COMPACT_ATOMS: atom_id res chain seq x y z
N LEU A 1 -21.75 12.71 -6.00
CA LEU A 1 -20.37 12.84 -5.48
C LEU A 1 -19.79 14.14 -6.00
N PRO A 2 -18.96 14.86 -5.23
CA PRO A 2 -18.19 15.98 -5.76
C PRO A 2 -17.47 15.56 -7.06
N PRO A 3 -17.34 16.44 -8.07
CA PRO A 3 -16.71 16.08 -9.34
C PRO A 3 -15.31 15.46 -9.18
N GLU A 4 -14.55 15.96 -8.21
CA GLU A 4 -13.21 15.45 -7.85
C GLU A 4 -13.24 14.00 -7.34
N ALA A 5 -14.18 13.66 -6.45
CA ALA A 5 -14.31 12.31 -5.92
C ALA A 5 -14.76 11.30 -7.00
N SER A 6 -15.62 11.74 -7.94
CA SER A 6 -16.03 10.92 -9.09
C SER A 6 -14.88 10.67 -10.06
N ALA A 7 -14.07 11.70 -10.35
CA ALA A 7 -12.90 11.57 -11.20
C ALA A 7 -11.85 10.64 -10.57
N GLN A 8 -11.59 10.81 -9.27
CA GLN A 8 -10.65 9.97 -8.53
C GLN A 8 -11.12 8.51 -8.49
N GLY A 9 -12.42 8.26 -8.32
CA GLY A 9 -12.99 6.91 -8.39
C GLY A 9 -12.83 6.22 -9.74
N GLN A 10 -12.94 6.96 -10.86
CA GLN A 10 -12.68 6.42 -12.20
C GLN A 10 -11.22 6.03 -12.38
N THR A 11 -10.28 6.86 -11.90
CA THR A 11 -8.84 6.56 -11.95
C THR A 11 -8.50 5.30 -11.14
N TRP A 12 -9.11 5.11 -9.97
CA TRP A 12 -8.88 3.90 -9.17
C TRP A 12 -9.35 2.63 -9.89
N GLN A 13 -10.49 2.66 -10.59
CA GLN A 13 -10.99 1.50 -11.35
C GLN A 13 -10.01 1.03 -12.43
N GLU A 14 -9.27 1.95 -13.05
CA GLU A 14 -8.28 1.65 -14.07
C GLU A 14 -6.98 1.06 -13.48
N VAL A 15 -6.61 1.48 -12.26
CA VAL A 15 -5.38 1.04 -11.58
C VAL A 15 -5.56 -0.33 -10.89
N LEU A 16 -6.78 -0.64 -10.44
CA LEU A 16 -7.05 -1.86 -9.66
C LEU A 16 -6.57 -3.15 -10.33
N PRO A 17 -6.80 -3.42 -11.64
CA PRO A 17 -6.28 -4.63 -12.29
C PRO A 17 -4.75 -4.76 -12.26
N GLY A 18 -4.02 -3.65 -12.19
CA GLY A 18 -2.56 -3.63 -12.10
C GLY A 18 -2.02 -3.93 -10.71
N LEU A 19 -2.85 -3.84 -9.67
CA LEU A 19 -2.43 -3.96 -8.27
C LEU A 19 -1.85 -5.36 -7.96
N SER A 20 -2.47 -6.41 -8.50
CA SER A 20 -1.99 -7.80 -8.36
C SER A 20 -0.71 -8.09 -9.12
N MET A 21 -0.28 -7.21 -10.02
CA MET A 21 0.98 -7.35 -10.75
C MET A 21 2.17 -6.73 -10.00
N ILE A 22 1.93 -6.01 -8.90
CA ILE A 22 3.01 -5.44 -8.12
C ILE A 22 3.68 -6.55 -7.33
N VAL A 23 4.95 -6.81 -7.63
CA VAL A 23 5.77 -7.78 -6.93
C VAL A 23 6.39 -7.11 -5.72
N ALA A 24 6.03 -7.58 -4.52
CA ALA A 24 6.68 -7.17 -3.29
C ALA A 24 8.09 -7.75 -3.20
N GLU A 25 9.01 -6.99 -2.61
CA GLU A 25 10.36 -7.47 -2.34
C GLU A 25 10.34 -8.63 -1.35
N ARG A 26 11.18 -9.66 -1.57
CA ARG A 26 11.27 -10.83 -0.67
C ARG A 26 11.77 -10.46 0.72
N ALA A 27 12.62 -9.44 0.82
CA ALA A 27 13.16 -8.97 2.09
C ALA A 27 12.70 -7.52 2.30
N LEU A 28 11.76 -7.33 3.21
CA LEU A 28 11.14 -6.02 3.47
C LEU A 28 11.96 -5.15 4.42
N VAL A 29 12.99 -5.70 5.04
CA VAL A 29 13.92 -4.98 5.91
C VAL A 29 15.33 -5.30 5.43
N GLN A 30 15.97 -4.33 4.79
CA GLN A 30 17.33 -4.45 4.22
C GLN A 30 18.36 -3.59 4.98
N VAL A 31 18.00 -3.19 6.20
CA VAL A 31 18.81 -2.35 7.10
C VAL A 31 19.00 -3.08 8.43
N SER A 32 19.93 -2.60 9.27
CA SER A 32 20.04 -3.12 10.62
C SER A 32 18.76 -2.84 11.40
N VAL A 33 18.28 -3.84 12.14
CA VAL A 33 17.12 -3.66 13.04
C VAL A 33 17.44 -2.65 14.15
N GLU A 34 18.71 -2.52 14.52
CA GLU A 34 19.19 -1.53 15.50
C GLU A 34 19.00 -0.09 15.01
N ASP A 35 18.94 0.13 13.68
CA ASP A 35 18.68 1.44 13.09
C ASP A 35 17.19 1.78 13.05
N ILE A 36 16.31 0.86 13.44
CA ILE A 36 14.85 1.01 13.41
C ILE A 36 14.32 1.25 14.82
N THR A 37 13.68 2.39 15.01
CA THR A 37 13.00 2.73 16.27
C THR A 37 11.56 2.25 16.32
N ARG A 38 10.93 2.08 15.16
CA ARG A 38 9.54 1.60 15.07
C ARG A 38 9.28 0.88 13.76
N MET A 39 8.60 -0.27 13.85
CA MET A 39 8.16 -1.06 12.71
C MET A 39 6.66 -1.32 12.81
N GLU A 40 5.91 -0.98 11.76
CA GLU A 40 4.45 -1.01 11.76
C GLU A 40 3.92 -1.62 10.47
N LEU A 41 2.90 -2.47 10.58
CA LEU A 41 2.19 -3.02 9.44
C LEU A 41 0.87 -2.27 9.27
N HIS A 42 0.68 -1.60 8.13
CA HIS A 42 -0.50 -0.81 7.83
C HIS A 42 -1.30 -1.46 6.70
N GLY A 43 -2.63 -1.52 6.86
CA GLY A 43 -3.54 -2.06 5.86
C GLY A 43 -4.60 -1.04 5.48
N PHE A 44 -4.89 -0.94 4.19
CA PHE A 44 -5.98 -0.13 3.63
C PHE A 44 -6.79 -0.99 2.68
N ALA A 45 -8.11 -0.83 2.69
CA ALA A 45 -9.00 -1.48 1.76
C ALA A 45 -10.15 -0.56 1.40
N ASP A 46 -10.60 -0.64 0.16
CA ASP A 46 -11.78 0.06 -0.33
C ASP A 46 -12.59 -0.89 -1.23
N ALA A 47 -13.92 -0.70 -1.23
CA ALA A 47 -14.83 -1.52 -2.00
C ALA A 47 -15.94 -0.65 -2.59
N SER A 48 -16.16 -0.80 -3.90
CA SER A 48 -17.28 -0.16 -4.59
C SER A 48 -18.01 -1.16 -5.50
N GLY A 49 -19.27 -1.44 -5.15
CA GLY A 49 -20.09 -2.40 -5.88
C GLY A 49 -19.53 -3.83 -5.83
N LYS A 50 -19.12 -4.36 -7.00
CA LYS A 50 -18.53 -5.71 -7.14
C LYS A 50 -17.00 -5.72 -7.07
N VAL A 51 -16.39 -4.54 -6.98
CA VAL A 51 -14.95 -4.37 -7.06
C VAL A 51 -14.40 -4.07 -5.66
N TYR A 52 -13.29 -4.72 -5.29
CA TYR A 52 -12.53 -4.37 -4.09
C TYR A 52 -11.04 -4.23 -4.40
N GLY A 53 -10.36 -3.39 -3.62
CA GLY A 53 -8.92 -3.26 -3.58
C GLY A 53 -8.43 -3.25 -2.14
N ALA A 54 -7.30 -3.90 -1.88
CA ALA A 54 -6.64 -3.88 -0.58
C ALA A 54 -5.12 -3.81 -0.76
N VAL A 55 -4.46 -3.11 0.17
CA VAL A 55 -3.01 -2.95 0.21
C VAL A 55 -2.52 -3.06 1.64
N VAL A 56 -1.40 -3.75 1.82
CA VAL A 56 -0.67 -3.82 3.08
C VAL A 56 0.77 -3.38 2.83
N TYR A 57 1.25 -2.46 3.66
CA TYR A 57 2.63 -2.00 3.61
C TYR A 57 3.27 -1.98 5.01
N LEU A 58 4.58 -2.19 5.04
CA LEU A 58 5.43 -2.04 6.21
C LEU A 58 5.94 -0.61 6.26
N ARG A 59 5.80 0.06 7.41
CA ARG A 59 6.36 1.38 7.69
C ARG A 59 7.47 1.22 8.72
N LEU A 60 8.66 1.67 8.36
CA LEU A 60 9.85 1.67 9.20
C LEU A 60 10.18 3.12 9.58
N THR A 61 10.35 3.39 10.86
CA THR A 61 10.89 4.66 11.36
C THR A 61 12.30 4.40 11.84
N HIS A 62 13.26 5.13 11.29
CA HIS A 62 14.67 5.03 11.64
C HIS A 62 15.01 5.87 12.87
N SER A 63 16.16 5.61 13.47
CA SER A 63 16.71 6.39 14.59
C SER A 63 17.02 7.85 14.22
N ASP A 64 17.34 8.12 12.96
CA ASP A 64 17.55 9.47 12.42
C ASP A 64 16.23 10.21 12.07
N GLY A 65 15.09 9.59 12.30
CA GLY A 65 13.76 10.13 12.01
C GLY A 65 13.28 9.89 10.58
N ARG A 66 14.08 9.27 9.70
CA ARG A 66 13.64 8.88 8.35
C ARG A 66 12.51 7.86 8.43
N VAL A 67 11.60 7.93 7.47
CA VAL A 67 10.51 6.96 7.30
C VAL A 67 10.67 6.24 5.98
N GLU A 68 10.70 4.91 6.02
CA GLU A 68 10.72 4.02 4.86
C GLU A 68 9.41 3.24 4.80
N VAL A 69 8.88 3.04 3.58
CA VAL A 69 7.68 2.24 3.35
C VAL A 69 7.98 1.15 2.33
N ARG A 70 7.57 -0.08 2.64
CA ARG A 70 7.74 -1.25 1.77
C ARG A 70 6.41 -1.93 1.55
N LEU A 71 6.05 -2.14 0.29
CA LEU A 71 4.83 -2.87 -0.03
C LEU A 71 4.97 -4.34 0.37
N VAL A 72 3.99 -4.87 1.09
CA VAL A 72 3.92 -6.28 1.46
C VAL A 72 3.04 -7.04 0.49
N VAL A 73 1.83 -6.53 0.26
CA VAL A 73 0.88 -7.12 -0.68
C VAL A 73 -0.06 -6.05 -1.19
N ALA A 74 -0.45 -6.17 -2.44
CA ALA A 74 -1.57 -5.44 -3.00
C ALA A 74 -2.45 -6.42 -3.78
N THR A 75 -3.75 -6.37 -3.55
CA THR A 75 -4.73 -7.25 -4.18
C THR A 75 -5.96 -6.47 -4.60
N SER A 76 -6.59 -6.93 -5.67
CA SER A 76 -7.84 -6.38 -6.17
C SER A 76 -8.65 -7.49 -6.80
N ARG A 77 -9.96 -7.27 -6.90
CA ARG A 77 -10.87 -8.11 -7.66
C ARG A 77 -11.96 -7.27 -8.26
N SER A 78 -12.29 -7.54 -9.51
CA SER A 78 -13.42 -7.00 -10.24
C SER A 78 -14.43 -8.07 -10.65
#